data_AF-A0A669QJD2-F1
#
_entry.id   AF-A0A669QJD2-F1
#
_cell.length_a   1.000
_cell.length_b   1.000
_cell.length_c   1.000
_cell.angle_alpha   90.00
_cell.angle_beta   90.00
_cell.angle_gamma   90.00
#
_symmetry.space_group_name_H-M   'P 1'
#
loop_
_entity.id
_entity.type
_entity.pdbx_description
1 polymer ?
#
loop_
_entity_poly.entity_id
_entity_poly.type
_entity_poly.pdbx_seq_one_letter_code
_entity_poly.pdbx_strand_id
1 'polypeptide(L)'
;HPMWDKPLEPLVLCLASQGDNVQVPRPSLSLHPSQGLSLGDNVTLRCHLPQLAARVELYKEGFSGLKKQAQMDIVQDMAEFPLVSVKGEDAVRYQCLYSVHEPPETSEKSEPVELVVTGEGTGESRWSLGASSSCTRMGTQPLSSSRTPVVGARPPSPSLG
;
A
#
# COMPACT_ATOMS: atom_id res chain seq x y z
N HIS A 1 35.18 48.20 8.78
CA HIS A 1 34.61 47.45 7.64
C HIS A 1 35.63 46.44 7.15
N PRO A 2 35.26 45.19 6.82
CA PRO A 2 34.13 44.36 7.27
C PRO A 2 34.64 43.02 7.86
N MET A 3 34.05 42.38 8.87
CA MET A 3 32.77 41.64 8.92
C MET A 3 32.58 40.64 7.77
N TRP A 4 33.07 39.42 7.99
CA TRP A 4 32.56 38.12 7.52
C TRP A 4 33.45 37.07 8.23
N ASP A 5 33.04 35.93 8.76
CA ASP A 5 31.79 35.17 8.77
C ASP A 5 31.91 34.16 9.94
N LYS A 6 30.77 33.66 10.43
CA LYS A 6 30.61 32.79 11.60
C LYS A 6 29.59 31.73 11.17
N PRO A 7 29.62 30.47 11.62
CA PRO A 7 30.70 29.53 11.91
C PRO A 7 30.65 28.30 10.95
N LEU A 8 31.75 27.55 10.74
CA LEU A 8 31.63 26.22 10.15
C LEU A 8 31.08 25.25 11.20
N GLU A 9 29.79 24.92 11.11
CA GLU A 9 29.23 23.81 11.87
C GLU A 9 29.93 22.51 11.46
N PRO A 10 30.31 21.65 12.42
CA PRO A 10 31.07 20.45 12.11
C PRO A 10 30.21 19.48 11.29
N LEU A 11 30.70 19.11 10.12
CA LEU A 11 30.19 18.01 9.31
C LEU A 11 30.06 16.76 10.19
N VAL A 12 28.83 16.34 10.46
CA VAL A 12 28.58 15.02 11.05
C VAL A 12 28.81 13.99 9.95
N LEU A 13 30.04 13.49 9.88
CA LEU A 13 30.42 12.38 9.03
C LEU A 13 30.56 11.13 9.89
N CYS A 14 29.49 10.35 10.02
CA CYS A 14 29.57 9.03 10.62
C CYS A 14 30.10 8.04 9.56
N LEU A 15 31.43 7.96 9.40
CA LEU A 15 32.06 6.87 8.66
C LEU A 15 32.11 5.64 9.58
N ALA A 16 31.30 4.62 9.29
CA ALA A 16 31.55 3.28 9.80
C ALA A 16 32.66 2.64 8.94
N SER A 17 33.71 2.14 9.57
CA SER A 17 34.90 1.61 8.91
C SER A 17 34.96 0.07 8.93
N GLN A 18 35.70 -0.45 7.92
CA GLN A 18 36.33 -1.78 7.78
C GLN A 18 35.50 -2.97 7.25
N GLY A 19 35.78 -3.32 5.99
CA GLY A 19 35.41 -4.58 5.34
C GLY A 19 35.21 -4.36 3.84
N ASP A 20 35.88 -5.13 3.00
CA ASP A 20 35.82 -5.09 1.53
C ASP A 20 34.40 -5.38 1.01
N ASN A 21 33.55 -4.35 0.92
CA ASN A 21 32.33 -4.29 0.11
C ASN A 21 31.94 -2.81 -0.02
N VAL A 22 32.00 -2.24 -1.22
CA VAL A 22 31.53 -0.87 -1.45
C VAL A 22 30.01 -0.89 -1.36
N GLN A 23 29.46 -0.70 -0.15
CA GLN A 23 28.03 -0.63 0.08
C GLN A 23 27.59 0.82 -0.02
N VAL A 24 26.92 1.16 -1.13
CA VAL A 24 26.28 2.47 -1.30
C VAL A 24 25.20 2.63 -0.22
N PRO A 25 25.26 3.69 0.62
CA PRO A 25 24.33 3.84 1.73
C PRO A 25 22.86 3.85 1.27
N ARG A 26 21.97 3.31 2.09
CA ARG A 26 20.54 3.21 1.76
C ARG A 26 19.89 4.61 1.81
N PRO A 27 19.07 5.00 0.80
CA PRO A 27 18.31 6.25 0.85
C PRO A 27 17.11 6.15 1.80
N SER A 28 16.51 7.29 2.14
CA SER A 28 15.23 7.34 2.87
C SER A 28 14.12 7.93 2.01
N LEU A 29 12.87 7.51 2.24
CA LEU A 29 11.71 7.96 1.49
C LEU A 29 10.69 8.59 2.44
N SER A 30 10.05 9.67 1.99
CA SER A 30 9.01 10.37 2.76
C SER A 30 7.90 10.89 1.85
N LEU A 31 6.74 11.18 2.44
CA LEU A 31 5.58 11.77 1.75
C LEU A 31 5.39 13.21 2.18
N HIS A 32 5.06 14.08 1.23
CA HIS A 32 4.67 15.46 1.50
C HIS A 32 3.42 15.85 0.71
N PRO A 33 2.29 16.18 1.36
CA PRO A 33 2.06 16.08 2.81
C PRO A 33 2.04 14.62 3.28
N SER A 34 2.37 14.39 4.56
CA SER A 34 2.48 13.03 5.11
C SER A 34 1.17 12.45 5.63
N GLN A 35 0.13 13.28 5.78
CA GLN A 35 -1.16 12.91 6.36
C GLN A 35 -2.28 13.77 5.75
N GLY A 36 -3.53 13.33 5.94
CA GLY A 36 -4.71 14.08 5.51
C GLY A 36 -4.98 14.01 4.01
N LEU A 37 -4.44 13.00 3.33
CA LEU A 37 -4.64 12.81 1.89
C LEU A 37 -6.01 12.23 1.60
N SER A 38 -6.68 12.83 0.63
CA SER A 38 -7.97 12.43 0.09
C SER A 38 -7.85 12.09 -1.39
N LEU A 39 -8.85 11.40 -1.94
CA LEU A 39 -8.88 11.09 -3.37
C LEU A 39 -8.86 12.39 -4.18
N GLY A 40 -8.00 12.45 -5.20
CA GLY A 40 -7.81 13.63 -6.03
C GLY A 40 -6.79 14.64 -5.51
N ASP A 41 -6.25 14.46 -4.29
CA ASP A 41 -5.18 15.30 -3.78
C ASP A 41 -3.86 15.08 -4.52
N ASN A 42 -2.93 16.01 -4.31
CA ASN A 42 -1.56 15.91 -4.81
C ASN A 42 -0.62 15.61 -3.66
N VAL A 43 0.25 14.63 -3.85
CA VAL A 43 1.30 14.26 -2.89
C VAL A 43 2.63 14.16 -3.61
N THR A 44 3.71 14.43 -2.90
CA THR A 44 5.07 14.29 -3.42
C THR A 44 5.82 13.24 -2.63
N LEU A 45 6.36 12.25 -3.34
CA LEU A 45 7.31 11.27 -2.78
C LEU A 45 8.71 11.89 -2.84
N ARG A 46 9.33 12.10 -1.67
CA ARG A 46 10.66 12.72 -1.55
C ARG A 46 11.66 11.66 -1.10
N CYS A 47 12.57 11.30 -2.01
CA CYS A 47 13.68 10.39 -1.73
C CYS A 47 14.88 11.23 -1.28
N HIS A 48 15.29 11.10 -0.02
CA HIS A 48 16.46 11.76 0.55
C HIS A 48 17.68 10.87 0.37
N LEU A 49 18.70 11.43 -0.26
CA LEU A 49 19.92 10.77 -0.64
C LEU A 49 21.04 11.14 0.35
N PRO A 50 21.82 10.17 0.84
CA PRO A 50 22.95 10.44 1.71
C PRO A 50 24.15 11.03 0.94
N GLN A 51 24.13 11.00 -0.39
CA GLN A 51 25.16 11.53 -1.29
C GLN A 51 24.57 11.79 -2.69
N LEU A 52 25.31 12.52 -3.53
CA LEU A 52 25.00 12.79 -4.94
C LEU A 52 24.73 11.49 -5.71
N ALA A 53 23.63 11.44 -6.46
CA ALA A 53 23.25 10.32 -7.32
C ALA A 53 23.32 10.68 -8.80
N ALA A 54 23.85 9.76 -9.62
CA ALA A 54 23.73 9.82 -11.07
C ALA A 54 22.31 9.47 -11.53
N ARG A 55 21.62 8.57 -10.81
CA ARG A 55 20.22 8.21 -11.08
C ARG A 55 19.49 7.84 -9.81
N VAL A 56 18.21 8.22 -9.72
CA VAL A 56 17.27 7.81 -8.68
C VAL A 56 16.06 7.16 -9.33
N GLU A 57 15.62 6.04 -8.80
CA GLU A 57 14.47 5.28 -9.28
C GLU A 57 13.43 5.13 -8.17
N LEU A 58 12.17 5.39 -8.51
CA LEU A 58 11.03 5.20 -7.63
C LEU A 58 10.30 3.92 -8.04
N TYR A 59 10.07 3.04 -7.08
CA TYR A 59 9.30 1.82 -7.23
C TYR A 59 7.98 1.93 -6.47
N LYS A 60 6.94 1.34 -7.05
CA LYS A 60 5.64 1.15 -6.41
C LYS A 60 5.32 -0.33 -6.32
N GLU A 61 4.64 -0.73 -5.27
CA GLU A 61 4.09 -2.07 -5.15
C GLU A 61 2.97 -2.28 -6.17
N GLY A 62 3.02 -3.42 -6.87
CA GLY A 62 2.02 -3.84 -7.83
C GLY A 62 1.68 -5.32 -7.65
N PHE A 63 0.74 -5.82 -8.46
CA PHE A 63 0.20 -7.18 -8.34
C PHE A 63 1.27 -8.29 -8.37
N SER A 64 2.32 -8.13 -9.18
CA SER A 64 3.41 -9.10 -9.33
C SER A 64 4.70 -8.69 -8.59
N GLY A 65 4.62 -7.76 -7.63
CA GLY A 65 5.75 -7.23 -6.88
C GLY A 65 6.09 -5.76 -7.22
N LEU A 66 7.31 -5.34 -6.89
CA LEU A 66 7.76 -3.96 -7.11
C LEU A 66 7.92 -3.65 -8.60
N LYS A 67 7.29 -2.57 -9.04
CA LYS A 67 7.37 -2.04 -10.40
C LYS A 67 8.02 -0.66 -10.39
N LYS A 68 8.99 -0.44 -11.29
CA LYS A 68 9.56 0.89 -11.51
C LYS A 68 8.46 1.84 -12.02
N GLN A 69 8.25 2.93 -11.28
CA GLN A 69 7.25 3.94 -11.59
C GLN A 69 7.88 5.13 -12.30
N ALA A 70 9.00 5.63 -11.79
CA ALA A 70 9.65 6.84 -12.30
C ALA A 70 11.17 6.78 -12.09
N GLN A 71 11.89 7.65 -12.80
CA GLN A 71 13.32 7.89 -12.57
C GLN A 71 13.66 9.36 -12.74
N MET A 72 14.75 9.80 -12.11
CA MET A 72 15.42 11.07 -12.36
C MET A 72 16.92 10.82 -12.48
N ASP A 73 17.59 11.57 -13.33
CA ASP A 73 19.04 11.52 -13.51
C ASP A 73 19.65 12.80 -12.91
N ILE A 74 20.85 12.69 -12.33
CA ILE A 74 21.62 13.78 -11.70
C ILE A 74 20.85 14.47 -10.56
N VAL A 75 20.99 13.95 -9.35
CA VAL A 75 20.28 14.44 -8.15
C VAL A 75 21.25 14.64 -6.99
N GLN A 76 21.28 15.83 -6.38
CA GLN A 76 22.18 16.17 -5.27
C GLN A 76 21.85 15.46 -3.97
N ASP A 77 20.85 15.95 -3.23
CA ASP A 77 20.48 15.41 -1.92
C ASP A 77 19.04 14.87 -1.90
N MET A 78 18.21 15.22 -2.88
CA MET A 78 16.80 14.85 -2.87
C MET A 78 16.20 14.74 -4.26
N ALA A 79 15.47 13.65 -4.50
CA ALA A 79 14.63 13.48 -5.69
C ALA A 79 13.15 13.59 -5.30
N GLU A 80 12.38 14.37 -6.07
CA GLU A 80 10.96 14.60 -5.83
C GLU A 80 10.12 14.03 -6.97
N PHE A 81 9.20 13.14 -6.61
CA PHE A 81 8.30 12.49 -7.54
C PHE A 81 6.86 12.89 -7.20
N PRO A 82 6.27 13.87 -7.92
CA PRO A 82 4.89 14.28 -7.68
C PRO A 82 3.90 13.22 -8.20
N LEU A 83 2.93 12.88 -7.37
CA LEU A 83 1.73 12.13 -7.71
C LEU A 83 0.56 13.10 -7.72
N VAL A 84 0.06 13.36 -8.93
CA VAL A 84 -1.04 14.31 -9.15
C VAL A 84 -2.35 13.55 -9.19
N SER A 85 -3.36 14.06 -8.48
CA SER A 85 -4.71 13.48 -8.45
C SER A 85 -4.71 12.01 -8.03
N VAL A 86 -4.24 11.76 -6.80
CA VAL A 86 -4.09 10.44 -6.19
C VAL A 86 -5.41 9.66 -6.23
N LYS A 87 -5.33 8.40 -6.68
CA LYS A 87 -6.45 7.47 -6.74
C LYS A 87 -6.33 6.38 -5.68
N GLY A 88 -7.40 5.62 -5.48
CA GLY A 88 -7.36 4.46 -4.57
C GLY A 88 -6.34 3.39 -4.99
N GLU A 89 -6.02 3.29 -6.28
CA GLU A 89 -4.96 2.39 -6.80
C GLU A 89 -3.54 2.86 -6.48
N ASP A 90 -3.35 4.13 -6.09
CA ASP A 90 -2.06 4.68 -5.70
C ASP A 90 -1.80 4.48 -4.19
N ALA A 91 -2.81 4.06 -3.41
CA ALA A 91 -2.69 3.76 -1.99
C ALA A 91 -1.93 2.44 -1.75
N VAL A 92 -0.65 2.44 -2.11
CA VAL A 92 0.27 1.30 -2.07
C VAL A 92 1.59 1.69 -1.40
N ARG A 93 2.52 0.73 -1.30
CA ARG A 93 3.85 0.96 -0.75
C ARG A 93 4.83 1.41 -1.84
N TYR A 94 5.65 2.39 -1.50
CA TYR A 94 6.68 2.96 -2.37
C TYR A 94 8.06 2.76 -1.76
N GLN A 95 9.07 2.60 -2.63
CA GLN A 95 10.48 2.51 -2.24
C GLN A 95 11.35 3.24 -3.26
N CYS A 96 12.43 3.88 -2.83
CA CYS A 96 13.39 4.50 -3.74
C CYS A 96 14.76 3.82 -3.68
N LEU A 97 15.50 3.97 -4.77
CA LEU A 97 16.80 3.39 -5.05
C LEU A 97 17.64 4.45 -5.75
N TYR A 98 18.95 4.52 -5.49
CA TYR A 98 19.81 5.38 -6.30
C TYR A 98 21.10 4.68 -6.72
N SER A 99 21.71 5.20 -7.78
CA SER A 99 23.04 4.80 -8.24
C SER A 99 23.95 6.01 -8.41
N VAL A 100 25.24 5.81 -8.16
CA VAL A 100 26.18 6.91 -7.96
C VAL A 100 27.02 7.20 -9.22
N HIS A 101 27.46 6.16 -9.95
CA HIS A 101 28.54 6.24 -10.97
C HIS A 101 28.23 5.35 -12.21
N GLU A 102 29.13 5.29 -13.20
CA GLU A 102 29.16 4.26 -14.27
C GLU A 102 30.46 3.42 -14.17
N PRO A 103 30.41 2.08 -14.06
CA PRO A 103 29.20 1.24 -14.01
C PRO A 103 28.34 1.53 -12.77
N PRO A 104 27.01 1.38 -12.86
CA PRO A 104 26.09 1.78 -11.81
C PRO A 104 26.24 0.92 -10.57
N GLU A 105 26.98 1.44 -9.60
CA GLU A 105 26.91 0.97 -8.23
C GLU A 105 25.62 1.46 -7.60
N THR A 106 24.80 0.52 -7.16
CA THR A 106 23.40 0.73 -6.82
C THR A 106 23.20 0.51 -5.33
N SER A 107 22.49 1.41 -4.67
CA SER A 107 22.13 1.29 -3.25
C SER A 107 21.20 0.10 -3.00
N GLU A 108 20.99 -0.23 -1.73
CA GLU A 108 19.78 -0.96 -1.36
C GLU A 108 18.54 -0.05 -1.51
N LYS A 109 17.35 -0.65 -1.61
CA LYS A 109 16.10 0.11 -1.60
C LYS A 109 15.83 0.71 -0.22
N SER A 110 15.21 1.88 -0.19
CA SER A 110 14.73 2.51 1.04
C SER A 110 13.74 1.62 1.79
N GLU A 111 13.50 1.94 3.07
CA GLU A 111 12.32 1.40 3.75
C GLU A 111 11.04 1.74 2.98
N PRO A 112 10.06 0.83 2.93
CA PRO A 112 8.81 1.06 2.22
C PRO A 112 7.93 2.08 2.94
N VAL A 113 7.42 3.05 2.20
CA VAL A 113 6.46 4.05 2.68
C VAL A 113 5.10 3.77 2.10
N GLU A 114 4.09 3.64 2.96
CA GLU A 114 2.71 3.39 2.57
C GLU A 114 1.98 4.73 2.31
N LEU A 115 1.39 4.87 1.12
CA LEU A 115 0.49 5.96 0.82
C LEU A 115 -0.91 5.60 1.29
N VAL A 116 -1.42 6.33 2.28
CA VAL A 116 -2.78 6.14 2.82
C VAL A 116 -3.67 7.28 2.35
N VAL A 117 -4.83 6.95 1.80
CA VAL A 117 -5.78 7.92 1.25
C VAL A 117 -7.15 7.69 1.90
N THR A 118 -7.76 8.76 2.38
CA THR A 118 -9.11 8.71 2.93
C THR A 118 -10.11 8.89 1.79
N GLY A 119 -10.99 7.91 1.61
CA GLY A 119 -12.06 8.01 0.62
C GLY A 119 -13.35 8.52 1.27
N GLU A 120 -13.75 9.75 0.97
CA GLU A 120 -15.18 10.08 0.98
C GLU A 120 -15.78 9.54 -0.32
N GLY A 121 -16.36 8.35 -0.23
CA GLY A 121 -17.00 7.67 -1.34
C GLY A 121 -18.24 8.41 -1.82
N THR A 122 -18.09 9.38 -2.72
CA THR A 122 -19.19 9.87 -3.55
C THR A 122 -18.87 9.62 -5.01
N GLY A 123 -19.28 8.44 -5.46
CA GLY A 123 -19.13 7.97 -6.82
C GLY A 123 -19.83 6.63 -6.97
N GLU A 124 -21.15 6.63 -6.77
CA GLU A 124 -22.04 5.58 -7.28
C GLU A 124 -21.74 5.37 -8.77
N SER A 125 -20.89 4.40 -9.10
CA SER A 125 -21.03 3.70 -10.38
C SER A 125 -22.21 2.75 -10.19
N ARG A 126 -23.38 3.25 -10.54
CA ARG A 126 -24.61 2.48 -10.72
C ARG A 126 -24.39 1.46 -11.83
N TRP A 127 -23.78 0.33 -11.51
CA TRP A 127 -24.00 -0.90 -12.27
C TRP A 127 -25.31 -1.49 -11.77
N SER A 128 -26.41 -1.02 -12.36
CA SER A 128 -27.68 -1.75 -12.34
C SER A 128 -27.51 -3.00 -13.19
N LEU A 129 -26.96 -4.06 -12.61
CA LEU A 129 -27.22 -5.43 -13.07
C LEU A 129 -28.01 -6.11 -11.96
N GLY A 130 -29.30 -6.27 -12.23
CA GLY A 130 -30.26 -6.82 -11.29
C GLY A 130 -29.83 -8.21 -10.80
N ALA A 131 -29.69 -8.35 -9.49
CA ALA A 131 -29.79 -9.63 -8.83
C ALA A 131 -31.11 -9.62 -8.07
N SER A 132 -32.12 -10.25 -8.68
CA SER A 132 -33.39 -10.57 -8.04
C SER A 132 -33.11 -11.44 -6.81
N SER A 133 -33.47 -10.93 -5.65
CA SER A 133 -33.41 -11.60 -4.36
C SER A 133 -34.25 -12.88 -4.35
N SER A 134 -33.65 -14.03 -4.08
CA SER A 134 -34.27 -15.05 -3.20
C SER A 134 -33.24 -16.11 -2.82
N CYS A 135 -32.82 -16.12 -1.56
CA CYS A 135 -32.06 -17.23 -0.99
C CYS A 135 -33.05 -18.34 -0.59
N THR A 136 -33.15 -19.41 -1.38
CA THR A 136 -33.89 -20.60 -0.97
C THR A 136 -32.97 -21.54 -0.17
N ARG A 137 -33.40 -21.86 1.05
CA ARG A 137 -32.79 -22.80 1.99
C ARG A 137 -32.72 -24.20 1.36
N MET A 138 -31.51 -24.77 1.23
CA MET A 138 -31.32 -26.17 0.84
C MET A 138 -31.83 -27.08 1.97
N GLY A 139 -33.00 -27.67 1.79
CA GLY A 139 -33.56 -28.68 2.67
C GLY A 139 -32.92 -30.04 2.42
N THR A 140 -32.28 -30.59 3.45
CA THR A 140 -31.74 -31.95 3.49
C THR A 140 -32.89 -32.97 3.42
N GLN A 141 -32.83 -33.90 2.47
CA GLN A 141 -33.76 -35.03 2.35
C GLN A 141 -33.39 -36.11 3.37
N PRO A 142 -34.37 -36.82 3.93
CA PRO A 142 -34.30 -38.28 3.75
C PRO A 142 -35.64 -38.94 3.41
N LEU A 143 -35.53 -39.82 2.41
CA LEU A 143 -36.09 -41.16 2.23
C LEU A 143 -37.56 -41.50 2.64
N SER A 144 -38.27 -41.92 1.59
CA SER A 144 -39.20 -43.07 1.52
C SER A 144 -40.66 -42.92 1.93
N SER A 145 -41.50 -42.90 0.90
CA SER A 145 -42.95 -43.10 0.94
C SER A 145 -43.34 -44.54 1.29
N SER A 146 -44.27 -44.71 2.23
CA SER A 146 -45.26 -45.80 2.17
C SER A 146 -46.52 -45.52 3.02
N ARG A 147 -47.50 -44.87 2.38
CA ARG A 147 -48.93 -45.24 2.29
C ARG A 147 -49.56 -46.08 3.42
N THR A 148 -50.49 -45.49 4.20
CA THR A 148 -51.91 -45.94 4.35
C THR A 148 -52.67 -45.06 5.37
N PRO A 149 -53.97 -44.75 5.14
CA PRO A 149 -54.86 -44.23 6.17
C PRO A 149 -55.57 -45.40 6.89
N VAL A 150 -55.58 -45.41 8.22
CA VAL A 150 -56.45 -46.30 8.99
C VAL A 150 -57.45 -45.47 9.79
N VAL A 151 -58.72 -45.67 9.45
CA VAL A 151 -59.88 -45.22 10.21
C VAL A 151 -60.01 -46.11 11.45
N GLY A 152 -60.43 -45.54 12.59
CA GLY A 152 -61.16 -46.33 13.57
C GLY A 152 -60.74 -46.21 15.04
N ALA A 153 -61.75 -45.86 15.84
CA ALA A 153 -62.06 -46.36 17.18
C ALA A 153 -61.36 -45.76 18.43
N ARG A 154 -62.13 -44.87 19.08
CA ARG A 154 -62.47 -44.66 20.51
C ARG A 154 -61.61 -45.23 21.68
N PRO A 155 -61.69 -44.58 22.87
CA PRO A 155 -60.67 -44.54 23.92
C PRO A 155 -60.88 -45.55 25.05
N PRO A 156 -60.01 -45.54 26.07
CA PRO A 156 -60.50 -45.50 27.44
C PRO A 156 -59.95 -44.35 28.29
N SER A 157 -60.77 -44.02 29.28
CA SER A 157 -60.74 -42.92 30.25
C SER A 157 -59.50 -42.86 31.16
N PRO A 158 -59.17 -41.70 31.75
CA PRO A 158 -58.33 -41.62 32.94
C PRO A 158 -59.17 -41.80 34.21
N SER A 159 -58.76 -42.75 35.06
CA SER A 159 -59.22 -42.92 36.44
C SER A 159 -58.58 -41.85 37.34
N LEU A 160 -59.38 -41.26 38.22
CA LEU A 160 -58.95 -40.41 39.33
C LEU A 160 -58.01 -41.15 40.29
N GLY A 161 -57.05 -40.40 40.84
CA GLY A 161 -56.25 -40.73 42.02
C GLY A 161 -55.46 -39.51 42.45
#